data_AF-A0A4V3B444-F1
#
_entry.id   AF-A0A4V3B444-F1
#
_cell.length_a   1.000
_cell.length_b   1.000
_cell.length_c   1.000
_cell.angle_alpha   90.00
_cell.angle_beta   90.00
_cell.angle_gamma   90.00
#
_symmetry.space_group_name_H-M   'P 1'
#
loop_
_entity.id
_entity.type
_entity.pdbx_description
1 polymer ?
#
loop_
_entity_poly.entity_id
_entity_poly.type
_entity_poly.pdbx_seq_one_letter_code
_entity_poly.pdbx_strand_id
1 'polypeptide(L)'
;MAVTLVIVDPPTEPVWRVGYRPEPLAWSGWEHATDGRFHSRWDDPHGTFRTLYLGESLLACLLEVLAFARKDKHLAAALAEIDEDPEDAQTHPTADPGSLDPAWLGPRCAASAVLSGRYCQVSAAETVATLYPRFIGDALDAGYDDFDAALLKTVPPGPSPRPSPPTCTSKKALTASSSPPATATS
;
A
#
# COMPACT_ATOMS: atom_id res chain seq x y z
N MET A 1 0.64 -0.92 33.79
CA MET A 1 -0.48 -0.28 33.07
C MET A 1 -1.16 -1.38 32.27
N ALA A 2 -2.46 -1.60 32.45
CA ALA A 2 -3.19 -2.55 31.62
C ALA A 2 -3.31 -1.96 30.22
N VAL A 3 -2.98 -2.74 29.18
CA VAL A 3 -3.16 -2.34 27.79
C VAL A 3 -4.63 -2.55 27.44
N THR A 4 -5.39 -1.46 27.29
CA THR A 4 -6.77 -1.50 26.81
C THR A 4 -6.80 -1.20 25.32
N LEU A 5 -6.97 -2.24 24.51
CA LEU A 5 -7.22 -2.08 23.08
C LEU A 5 -8.73 -2.12 22.83
N VAL A 6 -9.23 -1.25 21.96
CA VAL A 6 -10.62 -1.36 21.46
C VAL A 6 -10.69 -2.54 20.51
N ILE A 7 -11.37 -3.59 20.95
CA ILE A 7 -11.60 -4.81 20.18
C ILE A 7 -13.04 -4.79 19.65
N VAL A 8 -13.18 -4.99 18.35
CA VAL A 8 -14.47 -5.00 17.64
C VAL A 8 -14.69 -6.33 16.93
N ASP A 9 -15.96 -6.70 16.80
CA ASP A 9 -16.37 -7.78 15.92
C ASP A 9 -16.18 -7.38 14.45
N PRO A 10 -16.02 -8.34 13.52
CA PRO A 10 -15.97 -8.05 12.10
C PRO A 10 -17.27 -7.37 11.62
N PRO A 11 -17.20 -6.59 10.53
CA PRO A 11 -18.42 -6.10 9.89
C PRO A 11 -19.28 -7.28 9.43
N THR A 12 -20.60 -7.13 9.54
CA THR A 12 -21.57 -8.10 9.02
C THR A 12 -21.62 -8.10 7.50
N GLU A 13 -21.35 -6.94 6.89
CA GLU A 13 -21.30 -6.77 5.45
C GLU A 13 -19.96 -7.24 4.87
N PRO A 14 -19.94 -7.71 3.61
CA PRO A 14 -18.70 -8.08 2.95
C PRO A 14 -17.77 -6.87 2.80
N VAL A 15 -16.49 -7.11 3.05
CA VAL A 15 -15.41 -6.19 2.71
C VAL A 15 -14.93 -6.45 1.28
N TRP A 16 -14.31 -5.46 0.66
CA TRP A 16 -13.92 -5.47 -0.73
C TRP A 16 -12.42 -5.29 -0.90
N ARG A 17 -11.89 -5.79 -2.01
CA ARG A 17 -10.52 -5.54 -2.47
C ARG A 17 -10.49 -5.38 -3.98
N VAL A 18 -9.64 -4.51 -4.47
CA VAL A 18 -9.18 -4.51 -5.87
C VAL A 18 -7.76 -5.07 -5.88
N GLY A 19 -7.62 -6.31 -6.35
CA GLY A 19 -6.35 -7.03 -6.41
C GLY A 19 -5.99 -7.45 -7.83
N TYR A 20 -4.95 -8.27 -7.96
CA TYR A 20 -4.52 -8.81 -9.24
C TYR A 20 -5.20 -10.16 -9.54
N ARG A 21 -5.47 -10.41 -10.82
CA ARG A 21 -5.88 -11.74 -11.30
C ARG A 21 -4.73 -12.75 -11.15
N PRO A 22 -5.03 -14.05 -11.00
CA PRO A 22 -6.37 -14.65 -10.91
C PRO A 22 -7.00 -14.57 -9.51
N GLU A 23 -6.20 -14.33 -8.47
CA GLU A 23 -6.60 -14.42 -7.06
C GLU A 23 -6.52 -13.04 -6.35
N PRO A 24 -7.51 -12.15 -6.52
CA PRO A 24 -7.46 -10.79 -5.97
C PRO A 24 -7.47 -10.71 -4.44
N LEU A 25 -7.80 -11.80 -3.75
CA LEU A 25 -7.72 -11.93 -2.29
C LEU A 25 -6.45 -12.62 -1.81
N ALA A 26 -5.64 -13.18 -2.71
CA ALA A 26 -4.33 -13.70 -2.35
C ALA A 26 -3.44 -12.55 -1.88
N TRP A 27 -2.52 -12.87 -0.99
CA TRP A 27 -1.50 -11.92 -0.59
C TRP A 27 -0.74 -11.38 -1.80
N SER A 28 -0.35 -10.11 -1.76
CA SER A 28 0.52 -9.55 -2.79
C SER A 28 1.80 -10.38 -2.90
N GLY A 29 2.11 -10.82 -4.12
CA GLY A 29 3.31 -11.58 -4.43
C GLY A 29 4.58 -10.77 -4.12
N TRP A 30 5.64 -11.46 -3.69
CA TRP A 30 6.92 -10.82 -3.33
C TRP A 30 7.62 -10.18 -4.54
N GLU A 31 7.26 -10.58 -5.76
CA GLU A 31 7.65 -9.94 -7.02
C GLU A 31 7.22 -8.47 -7.13
N HIS A 32 6.25 -8.04 -6.33
CA HIS A 32 5.80 -6.65 -6.25
C HIS A 32 6.45 -5.88 -5.11
N ALA A 33 7.33 -6.52 -4.34
CA ALA A 33 8.08 -5.90 -3.28
C ALA A 33 9.33 -5.20 -3.85
N THR A 34 9.64 -4.01 -3.36
CA THR A 34 10.88 -3.30 -3.67
C THR A 34 11.88 -3.57 -2.54
N ASP A 35 13.05 -4.10 -2.86
CA ASP A 35 14.06 -4.52 -1.87
C ASP A 35 13.50 -5.44 -0.76
N GLY A 36 12.59 -6.34 -1.15
CA GLY A 36 11.93 -7.28 -0.25
C GLY A 36 10.86 -6.64 0.65
N ARG A 37 10.40 -5.42 0.35
CA ARG A 37 9.41 -4.69 1.16
C ARG A 37 8.27 -4.11 0.34
N PHE A 38 7.13 -3.94 1.01
CA PHE A 38 6.02 -3.14 0.52
C PHE A 38 6.04 -1.78 1.25
N HIS A 39 5.68 -0.71 0.55
CA HIS A 39 5.84 0.66 1.06
C HIS A 39 4.49 1.34 1.34
N SER A 40 3.43 0.57 1.60
CA SER A 40 2.13 1.13 1.94
C SER A 40 2.05 1.46 3.43
N ARG A 41 1.07 2.29 3.82
CA ARG A 41 0.94 2.88 5.17
C ARG A 41 1.11 1.90 6.35
N TRP A 42 0.55 0.71 6.22
CA TRP A 42 0.51 -0.35 7.24
C TRP A 42 1.39 -1.55 6.90
N ASP A 43 2.25 -1.46 5.88
CA ASP A 43 3.22 -2.52 5.61
C ASP A 43 4.42 -2.41 6.57
N ASP A 44 5.07 -3.54 6.85
CA ASP A 44 6.21 -3.56 7.75
C ASP A 44 7.44 -2.88 7.10
N PRO A 45 8.01 -1.82 7.70
CA PRO A 45 9.26 -1.24 7.23
C PRO A 45 10.44 -2.23 7.26
N HIS A 46 10.33 -3.35 7.98
CA HIS A 46 11.36 -4.39 8.06
C HIS A 46 11.07 -5.63 7.21
N GLY A 47 9.87 -5.77 6.62
CA GLY A 47 9.51 -6.90 5.76
C GLY A 47 9.19 -8.23 6.48
N THR A 48 8.96 -8.18 7.79
CA THR A 48 8.57 -9.31 8.66
C THR A 48 7.13 -9.74 8.41
N PHE A 49 6.25 -8.80 8.07
CA PHE A 49 4.86 -9.06 7.70
C PHE A 49 4.42 -8.21 6.51
N ARG A 50 3.28 -8.57 5.93
CA ARG A 50 2.62 -7.84 4.85
C ARG A 50 1.16 -7.64 5.18
N THR A 51 0.58 -6.53 4.71
CA THR A 51 -0.79 -6.16 5.02
C THR A 51 -1.72 -6.38 3.83
N LEU A 52 -2.94 -6.85 4.12
CA LEU A 52 -4.01 -6.93 3.14
C LEU A 52 -4.91 -5.70 3.27
N TYR A 53 -5.01 -4.91 2.22
CA TYR A 53 -5.87 -3.73 2.20
C TYR A 53 -7.27 -4.09 1.72
N LEU A 54 -8.25 -3.83 2.56
CA LEU A 54 -9.67 -4.10 2.34
C LEU A 54 -10.47 -2.82 2.62
N GLY A 55 -11.51 -2.57 1.84
CA GLY A 55 -12.43 -1.46 2.03
C GLY A 55 -13.82 -1.93 2.43
N GLU A 56 -14.57 -1.08 3.13
CA GLU A 56 -15.99 -1.32 3.46
C GLU A 56 -16.91 -1.37 2.23
N SER A 57 -16.44 -0.84 1.09
CA SER A 57 -17.16 -0.88 -0.18
C SER A 57 -16.18 -0.96 -1.35
N LEU A 58 -16.69 -1.40 -2.51
CA LEU A 58 -15.93 -1.36 -3.76
C LEU A 58 -15.53 0.07 -4.13
N LEU A 59 -16.41 1.05 -3.88
CA LEU A 59 -16.11 2.45 -4.14
C LEU A 59 -14.91 2.94 -3.31
N ALA A 60 -14.87 2.62 -2.01
CA ALA A 60 -13.74 2.98 -1.15
C ALA A 60 -12.43 2.37 -1.68
N CYS A 61 -12.45 1.10 -2.11
CA CYS A 61 -11.28 0.46 -2.71
C CYS A 61 -10.82 1.17 -3.99
N LEU A 62 -11.76 1.54 -4.87
CA LEU A 62 -11.44 2.24 -6.11
C LEU A 62 -10.86 3.63 -5.84
N LEU A 63 -11.38 4.37 -4.85
CA LEU A 63 -10.87 5.69 -4.48
C LEU A 63 -9.43 5.66 -3.94
N GLU A 64 -9.07 4.59 -3.22
CA GLU A 64 -7.70 4.36 -2.75
C GLU A 64 -6.78 3.95 -3.90
N VAL A 65 -7.17 2.95 -4.69
CA VAL A 65 -6.32 2.44 -5.79
C VAL A 65 -6.12 3.47 -6.91
N LEU A 66 -7.12 4.33 -7.15
CA LEU A 66 -7.07 5.40 -8.15
C LEU A 66 -6.57 6.74 -7.57
N ALA A 67 -6.07 6.76 -6.33
CA ALA A 67 -5.66 7.99 -5.68
C ALA A 67 -4.59 8.76 -6.46
N PHE A 68 -3.61 8.03 -7.03
CA PHE A 68 -2.53 8.61 -7.84
C PHE A 68 -3.03 9.26 -9.15
N ALA A 69 -4.20 8.83 -9.64
CA ALA A 69 -4.79 9.31 -10.88
C ALA A 69 -5.82 10.42 -10.64
N ARG A 70 -6.03 10.89 -9.40
CA ARG A 70 -6.95 11.98 -9.13
C ARG A 70 -6.46 13.25 -9.81
N LYS A 71 -7.39 14.00 -10.40
CA LYS A 71 -7.12 15.32 -10.96
C LYS A 71 -6.65 16.27 -9.86
N ASP A 72 -5.36 16.61 -9.88
CA ASP A 72 -4.80 17.69 -9.08
C ASP A 72 -4.81 18.98 -9.90
N LYS A 73 -5.56 19.98 -9.43
CA LYS A 73 -5.70 21.28 -10.11
C LYS A 73 -4.41 22.08 -10.13
N HIS A 74 -3.59 21.98 -9.09
CA HIS A 74 -2.32 22.67 -9.00
C HIS A 74 -1.29 22.02 -9.93
N LEU A 75 -1.24 20.68 -9.93
CA LEU A 75 -0.38 19.95 -10.87
C LEU A 75 -0.79 20.22 -12.33
N ALA A 76 -2.09 20.19 -12.63
CA ALA A 76 -2.58 20.46 -13.98
C ALA A 76 -2.25 21.90 -14.44
N ALA A 77 -2.37 22.89 -13.54
CA ALA A 77 -1.98 24.26 -13.84
C ALA A 77 -0.46 24.39 -14.07
N ALA A 78 0.36 23.76 -13.23
CA ALA A 78 1.82 23.77 -13.38
C ALA A 78 2.29 23.08 -14.68
N LEU A 79 1.65 21.97 -15.07
CA LEU A 79 1.95 21.29 -16.34
C LEU A 79 1.57 22.15 -17.55
N ALA A 80 0.50 22.93 -17.48
CA ALA A 80 0.08 23.82 -18.56
C ALA A 80 1.02 25.02 -18.78
N GLU A 81 1.90 25.32 -17.82
CA GLU A 81 2.93 26.36 -17.94
C GLU A 81 4.22 25.84 -18.59
N ILE A 82 4.37 24.53 -18.78
CA ILE A 82 5.54 23.92 -19.42
C ILE A 82 5.42 24.09 -20.94
N ASP A 83 6.41 24.74 -21.53
CA ASP A 83 6.59 24.80 -22.99
C ASP A 83 7.17 23.46 -23.47
N GLU A 84 6.34 22.62 -24.06
CA GLU A 84 6.70 21.28 -24.55
C GLU A 84 7.19 21.35 -26.00
N ASP A 85 8.31 20.67 -26.30
CA ASP A 85 8.81 20.58 -27.68
C ASP A 85 7.78 19.83 -28.56
N PRO A 86 7.43 20.33 -29.75
CA PRO A 86 6.51 19.65 -30.66
C PRO A 86 6.90 18.21 -31.02
N GLU A 87 8.19 17.87 -31.02
CA GLU A 87 8.69 16.50 -31.26
C GLU A 87 8.40 15.58 -30.05
N ASP A 88 8.59 16.09 -28.83
CA ASP A 88 8.28 15.37 -27.59
C ASP A 88 6.77 15.16 -27.43
N ALA A 89 5.95 16.17 -27.74
CA ALA A 89 4.49 16.05 -27.68
C ALA A 89 3.93 14.95 -28.62
N GLN A 90 4.62 14.68 -29.74
CA GLN A 90 4.23 13.62 -30.67
C GLN A 90 4.73 12.23 -30.24
N THR A 91 5.94 12.15 -29.69
CA THR A 91 6.59 10.88 -29.36
C THR A 91 6.25 10.39 -27.95
N HIS A 92 5.92 11.31 -27.05
CA HIS A 92 5.65 11.08 -25.63
C HIS A 92 4.43 11.89 -25.15
N PRO A 93 3.22 11.63 -25.70
CA PRO A 93 2.05 12.41 -25.34
C PRO A 93 1.74 12.30 -23.84
N THR A 94 1.63 13.45 -23.19
CA THR A 94 1.21 13.53 -21.79
C THR A 94 -0.26 13.12 -21.66
N ALA A 95 -0.56 12.18 -20.77
CA ALA A 95 -1.93 11.75 -20.52
C ALA A 95 -2.75 12.87 -19.87
N ASP A 96 -4.01 13.02 -20.27
CA ASP A 96 -4.91 14.00 -19.67
C ASP A 96 -5.04 13.76 -18.16
N PRO A 97 -5.04 14.81 -17.32
CA PRO A 97 -5.27 14.66 -15.89
C PRO A 97 -6.54 13.84 -15.62
N GLY A 98 -6.47 12.84 -14.74
CA GLY A 98 -7.63 11.99 -14.44
C GLY A 98 -7.94 10.91 -15.47
N SER A 99 -7.11 10.73 -16.50
CA SER A 99 -7.19 9.61 -17.44
C SER A 99 -6.23 8.48 -17.06
N LEU A 100 -6.59 7.25 -17.44
CA LEU A 100 -5.75 6.07 -17.28
C LEU A 100 -5.80 5.23 -18.54
N ASP A 101 -4.65 4.66 -18.91
CA ASP A 101 -4.56 3.66 -19.96
C ASP A 101 -5.47 2.45 -19.59
N PRO A 102 -6.39 2.01 -20.45
CA PRO A 102 -7.18 0.79 -20.23
C PRO A 102 -6.35 -0.44 -19.87
N ALA A 103 -5.09 -0.54 -20.32
CA ALA A 103 -4.16 -1.60 -19.95
C ALA A 103 -3.93 -1.68 -18.43
N TRP A 104 -4.06 -0.56 -17.70
CA TRP A 104 -4.02 -0.53 -16.24
C TRP A 104 -5.14 -1.35 -15.60
N LEU A 105 -6.34 -1.41 -16.21
CA LEU A 105 -7.44 -2.22 -15.68
C LEU A 105 -7.25 -3.71 -15.92
N GLY A 106 -6.60 -4.09 -17.02
CA GLY A 106 -6.46 -5.48 -17.49
C GLY A 106 -6.08 -6.50 -16.40
N PRO A 107 -4.99 -6.30 -15.64
CA PRO A 107 -4.53 -7.30 -14.68
C PRO A 107 -5.32 -7.26 -13.36
N ARG A 108 -6.22 -6.29 -13.15
CA ARG A 108 -6.92 -6.07 -11.88
C ARG A 108 -8.31 -6.69 -11.86
N CYS A 109 -8.75 -7.07 -10.67
CA CYS A 109 -10.08 -7.63 -10.43
C CYS A 109 -10.57 -7.23 -9.04
N ALA A 110 -11.86 -6.92 -8.94
CA ALA A 110 -12.52 -6.71 -7.65
C ALA A 110 -12.98 -8.06 -7.07
N ALA A 111 -12.85 -8.21 -5.75
CA ALA A 111 -13.41 -9.33 -5.00
C ALA A 111 -13.92 -8.86 -3.64
N SER A 112 -14.77 -9.68 -3.03
CA SER A 112 -15.29 -9.46 -1.68
C SER A 112 -15.07 -10.66 -0.78
N ALA A 113 -15.05 -10.42 0.53
CA ALA A 113 -14.88 -11.43 1.56
C ALA A 113 -15.74 -11.10 2.79
N VAL A 114 -16.15 -12.13 3.53
CA VAL A 114 -16.75 -11.98 4.86
C VAL A 114 -15.66 -12.25 5.89
N LEU A 115 -15.49 -11.33 6.84
CA LEU A 115 -14.48 -11.44 7.87
C LEU A 115 -14.99 -12.23 9.07
N SER A 116 -14.09 -12.89 9.78
CA SER A 116 -14.37 -13.60 11.03
C SER A 116 -13.25 -13.35 12.04
N GLY A 117 -13.57 -13.45 13.33
CA GLY A 117 -12.60 -13.25 14.41
C GLY A 117 -12.87 -11.99 15.22
N ARG A 118 -11.81 -11.37 15.75
CA ARG A 118 -11.86 -10.12 16.51
C ARG A 118 -10.74 -9.21 16.03
N TYR A 119 -11.05 -7.94 15.87
CA TYR A 119 -10.14 -6.97 15.26
C TYR A 119 -9.86 -5.82 16.23
N CYS A 120 -8.66 -5.24 16.14
CA CYS A 120 -8.31 -4.06 16.92
C CYS A 120 -8.60 -2.80 16.10
N GLN A 121 -9.39 -1.88 16.66
CA GLN A 121 -9.58 -0.56 16.10
C GLN A 121 -8.41 0.34 16.53
N VAL A 122 -7.34 0.32 15.72
CA VAL A 122 -6.05 0.99 16.02
C VAL A 122 -6.19 2.51 16.15
N SER A 123 -7.15 3.12 15.47
CA SER A 123 -7.41 4.56 15.50
C SER A 123 -8.45 4.99 16.52
N ALA A 124 -8.98 4.09 17.36
CA ALA A 124 -9.89 4.46 18.44
C ALA A 124 -9.15 5.26 19.51
N ALA A 125 -9.80 6.27 20.10
CA ALA A 125 -9.17 7.18 21.06
C ALA A 125 -8.58 6.43 22.26
N GLU A 126 -9.27 5.42 22.76
CA GLU A 126 -8.83 4.59 23.88
C GLU A 126 -7.62 3.71 23.51
N THR A 127 -7.60 3.16 22.28
CA THR A 127 -6.44 2.43 21.76
C THR A 127 -5.23 3.36 21.64
N VAL A 128 -5.42 4.54 21.03
CA VAL A 128 -4.34 5.54 20.87
C VAL A 128 -3.81 5.97 22.23
N ALA A 129 -4.67 6.36 23.17
CA ALA A 129 -4.27 6.78 24.51
C ALA A 129 -3.50 5.67 25.27
N THR A 130 -3.88 4.41 25.08
CA THR A 130 -3.19 3.27 25.67
C THR A 130 -1.81 3.06 25.06
N LEU A 131 -1.68 3.22 23.75
CA LEU A 131 -0.44 3.01 23.00
C LEU A 131 0.50 4.22 23.08
N TYR A 132 -0.02 5.40 23.40
CA TYR A 132 0.69 6.68 23.44
C TYR A 132 2.01 6.64 24.21
N PRO A 133 2.07 6.16 25.48
CA PRO A 133 3.32 6.19 26.24
C PRO A 133 4.41 5.30 25.65
N ARG A 134 4.03 4.33 24.80
CA ARG A 134 4.98 3.43 24.14
C ARG A 134 5.53 4.01 22.84
N PHE A 135 4.73 4.76 22.08
CA PHE A 135 5.07 5.14 20.70
C PHE A 135 5.28 6.62 20.48
N ILE A 136 5.00 7.50 21.45
CA ILE A 136 5.26 8.93 21.29
C ILE A 136 6.74 9.23 21.00
N GLY A 137 7.68 8.54 21.65
CA GLY A 137 9.12 8.69 21.36
C GLY A 137 9.46 8.31 19.93
N ASP A 138 8.98 7.14 19.47
CA ASP A 138 9.20 6.65 18.11
C ASP A 138 8.57 7.61 17.05
N ALA A 139 7.42 8.23 17.36
CA ALA A 139 6.77 9.20 16.49
C ALA A 139 7.57 10.52 16.36
N LEU A 140 8.09 11.04 17.48
CA LEU A 140 8.94 12.23 17.50
C LEU A 140 10.27 11.97 16.77
N ASP A 141 10.89 10.81 16.98
CA ASP A 141 12.12 10.40 16.30
C ASP A 141 11.93 10.30 14.78
N ALA A 142 10.72 9.94 14.32
CA ALA A 142 10.35 9.90 12.91
C ALA A 142 9.94 11.29 12.35
N GLY A 143 9.97 12.35 13.15
CA GLY A 143 9.68 13.73 12.73
C GLY A 143 8.20 14.10 12.71
N TYR A 144 7.34 13.33 13.38
CA TYR A 144 5.94 13.69 13.58
C TYR A 144 5.76 14.52 14.86
N ASP A 145 4.72 15.36 14.89
CA ASP A 145 4.46 16.23 16.04
C ASP A 145 3.84 15.48 17.24
N ASP A 146 3.11 14.39 16.99
CA ASP A 146 2.42 13.63 18.04
C ASP A 146 2.10 12.18 17.59
N PHE A 147 1.74 11.32 18.56
CA PHE A 147 1.18 9.99 18.30
C PHE A 147 -0.35 10.02 18.44
N ASP A 148 -1.05 10.33 17.35
CA ASP A 148 -2.50 10.48 17.33
C ASP A 148 -3.19 9.75 16.16
N ALA A 149 -4.52 9.86 16.09
CA ALA A 149 -5.29 9.25 15.00
C ALA A 149 -5.04 9.91 13.63
N ALA A 150 -4.49 11.13 13.58
CA ALA A 150 -4.11 11.78 12.33
C ALA A 150 -2.84 11.14 11.77
N LEU A 151 -1.81 10.94 12.60
CA LEU A 151 -0.60 10.20 12.26
C LEU A 151 -0.93 8.84 11.64
N LEU A 152 -1.80 8.06 12.27
CA LEU A 152 -2.20 6.72 11.79
C LEU A 152 -2.92 6.73 10.43
N LYS A 153 -3.32 7.90 9.93
CA LYS A 153 -3.96 8.09 8.61
C LYS A 153 -3.02 8.72 7.60
N THR A 154 -1.85 9.19 8.00
CA THR A 154 -0.85 9.74 7.09
C THR A 154 -0.22 8.63 6.25
N VAL A 155 0.11 8.93 5.00
CA VAL A 155 1.02 8.08 4.23
C VAL A 155 2.43 8.54 4.60
N PRO A 156 3.34 7.65 5.05
CA PRO A 156 4.69 8.06 5.37
C PRO A 156 5.33 8.69 4.13
N PRO A 157 6.14 9.75 4.28
CA PRO A 157 6.86 10.32 3.15
C PRO A 157 7.72 9.22 2.53
N GLY A 158 7.48 8.91 1.25
CA GLY A 158 8.30 7.95 0.51
C GLY A 158 9.76 8.43 0.48
N PRO A 159 10.74 7.53 0.30
CA PRO A 159 12.11 7.97 0.09
C PRO A 159 12.14 8.94 -1.10
N SER A 160 12.80 10.09 -0.94
CA SER A 160 13.14 10.98 -2.06
C SER A 160 13.66 10.13 -3.23
N PRO A 161 13.24 10.38 -4.49
CA PRO A 161 13.79 9.66 -5.62
C PRO A 161 15.30 9.89 -5.64
N ARG A 162 16.07 8.86 -5.29
CA ARG A 162 17.52 8.90 -5.47
C ARG A 162 17.79 8.88 -6.98
N PRO A 163 18.78 9.64 -7.48
CA PRO A 163 19.15 9.57 -8.88
C PRO A 163 19.54 8.14 -9.23
N SER A 164 18.96 7.63 -10.32
CA SER A 164 19.19 6.28 -10.83
C SER A 164 20.70 6.02 -10.99
N PRO A 165 21.27 4.99 -10.35
CA PRO A 165 22.64 4.60 -10.66
C PRO A 165 22.69 3.91 -12.03
N PRO A 166 23.83 4.00 -12.74
CA PRO A 166 23.95 3.57 -14.13
C PRO A 166 23.81 2.05 -14.26
N THR A 167 23.15 1.65 -15.35
CA THR A 167 23.05 0.28 -15.84
C THR A 167 24.43 -0.38 -15.91
N CYS A 168 24.64 -1.48 -15.17
CA CYS A 168 25.78 -2.36 -15.38
C CYS A 168 25.47 -3.83 -15.01
N THR A 169 25.47 -4.62 -16.08
CA THR A 169 25.76 -6.06 -16.23
C THR A 169 26.22 -6.88 -15.01
N SER A 170 25.47 -7.97 -14.79
CA SER A 170 25.89 -9.31 -14.28
C SER A 170 26.54 -9.43 -12.90
N LYS A 171 25.86 -10.14 -11.96
CA LYS A 171 26.37 -11.38 -11.30
C LYS A 171 25.40 -12.01 -10.28
N LYS A 172 25.33 -13.34 -10.37
CA LYS A 172 24.83 -14.41 -9.48
C LYS A 172 24.74 -14.18 -7.95
N ALA A 173 23.74 -14.84 -7.35
CA ALA A 173 23.86 -15.71 -6.16
C ALA A 173 22.72 -16.78 -6.16
N LEU A 174 22.98 -18.05 -6.53
CA LEU A 174 22.92 -19.27 -5.68
C LEU A 174 22.34 -19.08 -4.26
N THR A 175 21.16 -19.60 -3.84
CA THR A 175 20.57 -20.97 -3.64
C THR A 175 20.66 -21.51 -2.20
N ALA A 176 19.51 -21.87 -1.62
CA ALA A 176 19.18 -23.15 -0.90
C ALA A 176 17.69 -23.08 -0.46
N SER A 177 16.73 -23.69 -1.17
CA SER A 177 16.22 -25.08 -1.14
C SER A 177 15.52 -25.52 0.16
N SER A 178 14.22 -25.84 0.07
CA SER A 178 13.57 -26.82 0.96
C SER A 178 12.61 -27.71 0.15
N SER A 179 12.84 -29.02 0.26
CA SER A 179 12.26 -30.16 -0.47
C SER A 179 10.76 -30.47 -0.20
N PRO A 180 10.10 -31.34 -1.01
CA PRO A 180 8.64 -31.57 -1.01
C PRO A 180 8.15 -32.55 0.09
N PRO A 181 6.82 -32.61 0.37
CA PRO A 181 6.28 -33.27 1.56
C PRO A 181 6.34 -34.80 1.51
N ALA A 182 6.52 -35.39 2.69
CA ALA A 182 6.63 -36.83 2.92
C ALA A 182 5.31 -37.58 2.70
N THR A 183 5.41 -38.75 2.06
CA THR A 183 4.35 -39.74 1.91
C THR A 183 3.96 -40.31 3.28
N ALA A 184 2.67 -40.23 3.63
CA ALA A 184 2.13 -40.89 4.81
C ALA A 184 1.72 -42.33 4.46
N THR A 185 2.33 -43.29 5.16
CA THR A 185 1.89 -44.69 5.20
C THR A 185 0.82 -44.83 6.27
N SER A 186 -0.35 -45.33 5.89
CA SER A 186 -1.18 -46.30 6.63
C SER A 186 -2.32 -46.77 5.74
#